data_AF-C4K8B5-F1
#
_entry.id   AF-C4K8B5-F1
#
_cell.length_a   1.000
_cell.length_b   1.000
_cell.length_c   1.000
_cell.angle_alpha   90.00
_cell.angle_beta   90.00
_cell.angle_gamma   90.00
#
_symmetry.space_group_name_H-M   'P 1'
#
loop_
_entity.id
_entity.type
_entity.pdbx_description
1 polymer ?
#
loop_
_entity_poly.entity_id
_entity_poly.type
_entity_poly.pdbx_seq_one_letter_code
_entity_poly.pdbx_strand_id
1 'polypeptide(L)'
;MKLFTINDFSPYFTLFPKLSKREIEVLSMSRSGLTRSEIALELNISVSTVDNYFNNAMHKYELESSCALRAFFNFVIQDSFIKMIIYK
;
A
#
# COMPACT_ATOMS: atom_id res chain seq x y z
N MET A 1 -10.88 15.56 8.60
CA MET A 1 -10.60 15.89 7.19
C MET A 1 -9.73 14.76 6.67
N LYS A 2 -10.13 14.01 5.63
CA LYS A 2 -9.26 12.95 5.09
C LYS A 2 -8.15 13.62 4.28
N LEU A 3 -6.91 13.53 4.76
CA LEU A 3 -5.74 14.08 4.07
C LEU A 3 -5.31 13.18 2.90
N PHE A 4 -5.69 11.90 2.90
CA PHE A 4 -5.23 10.93 1.93
C PHE A 4 -6.40 10.24 1.21
N THR A 5 -6.53 10.48 -0.10
CA THR A 5 -7.60 9.88 -0.93
C THR A 5 -7.02 9.30 -2.21
N ILE A 6 -7.36 8.04 -2.49
CA ILE A 6 -7.10 7.38 -3.77
C ILE A 6 -8.43 7.39 -4.53
N ASN A 7 -8.46 8.13 -5.64
CA ASN A 7 -9.68 8.29 -6.44
C ASN A 7 -9.94 7.11 -7.37
N ASP A 8 -8.87 6.45 -7.83
CA ASP A 8 -8.95 5.27 -8.68
C ASP A 8 -7.98 4.18 -8.19
N PHE A 9 -8.54 3.00 -7.92
CA PHE A 9 -7.78 1.83 -7.49
C PHE A 9 -7.42 0.90 -8.66
N SER A 10 -7.96 1.13 -9.85
CA SER A 10 -7.76 0.27 -11.03
C SER A 10 -6.28 0.01 -11.32
N PRO A 11 -5.39 1.03 -11.32
CA PRO A 11 -3.96 0.79 -11.55
C PRO A 11 -3.32 -0.10 -10.47
N TYR A 12 -3.74 0.07 -9.22
CA TYR A 12 -3.21 -0.73 -8.11
C TYR A 12 -3.65 -2.18 -8.19
N PHE A 13 -4.87 -2.47 -8.63
CA PHE A 13 -5.31 -3.85 -8.82
C PHE A 13 -4.59 -4.55 -9.98
N THR A 14 -4.20 -3.82 -11.01
CA THR A 14 -3.35 -4.35 -12.08
C THR A 14 -1.95 -4.68 -11.57
N LEU A 15 -1.34 -3.80 -10.77
CA LEU A 15 -0.01 -4.02 -10.21
C LEU A 15 0.02 -5.05 -9.07
N PHE A 16 -1.04 -5.09 -8.27
CA PHE A 16 -1.14 -5.87 -7.04
C PHE A 16 -2.44 -6.67 -6.97
N PRO A 17 -2.62 -7.70 -7.82
CA PRO A 17 -3.90 -8.40 -7.98
C PRO A 17 -4.36 -9.16 -6.72
N LYS A 18 -3.44 -9.47 -5.78
CA LYS A 18 -3.77 -10.16 -4.54
C LYS A 18 -4.21 -9.20 -3.43
N LEU A 19 -3.90 -7.91 -3.54
CA LEU A 19 -4.25 -6.92 -2.51
C LEU A 19 -5.71 -6.50 -2.61
N SER A 20 -6.32 -6.37 -1.45
CA SER A 20 -7.61 -5.73 -1.26
C SER A 20 -7.46 -4.21 -1.28
N LYS A 21 -8.60 -3.51 -1.47
CA LYS A 21 -8.66 -2.06 -1.40
C LYS A 21 -8.04 -1.49 -0.11
N ARG A 22 -8.34 -2.10 1.05
CA ARG A 22 -7.84 -1.62 2.35
C ARG A 22 -6.34 -1.80 2.51
N GLU A 23 -5.79 -2.92 2.04
CA GLU A 23 -4.34 -3.13 2.05
C GLU A 23 -3.63 -2.14 1.13
N ILE A 24 -4.21 -1.82 -0.04
CA ILE A 24 -3.69 -0.79 -0.93
C ILE A 24 -3.73 0.59 -0.27
N GLU A 25 -4.83 0.96 0.41
CA GLU A 25 -4.94 2.23 1.14
C GLU A 25 -3.83 2.35 2.19
N VAL A 26 -3.68 1.34 3.04
CA VAL A 26 -2.68 1.30 4.11
C VAL A 26 -1.25 1.37 3.55
N LEU A 27 -0.92 0.59 2.53
CA LEU A 27 0.41 0.58 1.92
C LEU A 27 0.72 1.88 1.18
N SER A 28 -0.28 2.51 0.57
CA SER A 28 -0.13 3.81 -0.10
C SER A 28 0.16 4.91 0.90
N MET A 29 -0.59 4.97 2.01
CA MET A 29 -0.31 5.93 3.09
C MET A 29 1.06 5.69 3.72
N SER A 30 1.45 4.43 3.93
CA SER A 30 2.77 4.09 4.45
C SER A 30 3.89 4.50 3.50
N ARG A 31 3.72 4.32 2.19
CA ARG A 31 4.66 4.80 1.17
C ARG A 31 4.80 6.33 1.19
N SER A 32 3.73 7.05 1.55
CA SER A 32 3.73 8.50 1.74
C SER A 32 4.31 8.96 3.08
N GLY A 33 4.85 8.05 3.89
CA GLY A 33 5.58 8.35 5.11
C GLY A 33 4.75 8.31 6.39
N LEU A 34 3.47 7.96 6.32
CA LEU A 34 2.63 7.87 7.53
C LEU A 34 3.03 6.64 8.36
N THR A 35 3.07 6.84 9.67
CA THR A 35 3.18 5.80 10.69
C THR A 35 1.88 5.01 10.81
N ARG A 36 1.93 3.82 11.41
CA ARG A 36 0.73 2.99 11.65
C ARG A 36 -0.34 3.72 12.47
N SER A 37 0.07 4.53 13.43
CA SER A 37 -0.83 5.35 14.26
C SER A 37 -1.51 6.45 13.43
N GLU A 38 -0.77 7.14 12.56
CA GLU A 38 -1.35 8.15 11.66
C GLU A 38 -2.30 7.52 10.64
N ILE A 39 -1.95 6.35 10.10
CA ILE A 39 -2.84 5.58 9.19
C ILE A 39 -4.12 5.17 9.92
N ALA A 40 -4.01 4.70 11.17
CA ALA A 40 -5.16 4.31 11.98
C ALA A 40 -6.11 5.50 12.22
N LEU A 41 -5.54 6.67 12.54
CA LEU A 41 -6.30 7.92 12.69
C LEU A 41 -6.97 8.35 11.38
N GLU A 42 -6.24 8.33 10.27
CA GLU A 42 -6.74 8.73 8.95
C GLU A 42 -7.88 7.82 8.45
N LEU A 43 -7.79 6.51 8.73
CA LEU A 43 -8.78 5.51 8.34
C LEU A 43 -9.90 5.31 9.37
N ASN A 44 -9.80 5.93 10.55
CA ASN A 44 -10.68 5.73 11.70
C ASN A 44 -10.84 4.24 12.07
N ILE A 45 -9.71 3.56 12.26
CA ILE A 45 -9.61 2.15 12.67
C ILE A 45 -8.56 1.99 13.78
N SER A 46 -8.45 0.80 14.38
CA SER A 46 -7.39 0.54 15.37
C SER A 46 -6.02 0.35 14.71
N VAL A 47 -4.93 0.67 15.43
CA VAL A 47 -3.56 0.34 15.01
C VAL A 47 -3.40 -1.16 14.75
N SER A 48 -4.02 -2.02 15.57
CA SER A 48 -4.03 -3.47 15.35
C SER A 48 -4.70 -3.88 14.04
N THR A 49 -5.71 -3.13 13.58
CA THR A 49 -6.34 -3.38 12.28
C THR A 49 -5.40 -3.00 11.14
N VAL A 50 -4.63 -1.91 11.29
CA VAL A 50 -3.57 -1.55 10.35
C VAL A 50 -2.51 -2.64 10.28
N ASP A 51 -2.05 -3.16 11.42
CA ASP A 51 -1.09 -4.27 11.48
C ASP A 51 -1.63 -5.54 10.81
N ASN A 52 -2.91 -5.85 11.00
CA ASN A 52 -3.55 -6.96 10.32
C ASN A 52 -3.56 -6.79 8.80
N TYR A 53 -3.78 -5.57 8.28
CA TYR A 53 -3.66 -5.31 6.84
C TYR A 53 -2.22 -5.51 6.34
N PHE A 54 -1.19 -5.09 7.09
CA PHE A 54 0.20 -5.39 6.76
C PHE A 54 0.48 -6.90 6.76
N ASN A 55 0.04 -7.62 7.78
CA ASN A 55 0.26 -9.07 7.91
C ASN A 55 -0.43 -9.86 6.79
N ASN A 56 -1.68 -9.50 6.46
CA ASN A 56 -2.41 -10.13 5.36
C ASN A 56 -1.73 -9.87 4.02
N ALA A 57 -1.29 -8.63 3.77
CA ALA A 57 -0.55 -8.29 2.55
C ALA A 57 0.80 -9.01 2.48
N MET A 58 1.52 -9.12 3.60
CA MET A 58 2.77 -9.89 3.70
C MET A 58 2.54 -11.36 3.33
N HIS A 59 1.51 -11.99 3.91
CA HIS A 59 1.16 -13.38 3.63
C HIS A 59 0.78 -13.61 2.16
N LYS A 60 0.06 -12.67 1.53
CA LYS A 60 -0.34 -12.77 0.12
C LYS A 60 0.83 -12.77 -0.87
N TYR A 61 1.94 -12.15 -0.48
CA TYR A 61 3.15 -12.04 -1.29
C TYR A 61 4.33 -12.83 -0.71
N GLU A 62 4.08 -13.66 0.31
CA GLU A 62 5.10 -14.52 0.95
C GLU A 62 6.32 -13.72 1.42
N LEU A 63 6.06 -12.58 2.08
CA LEU A 63 7.09 -11.67 2.58
C LEU A 63 7.22 -11.78 4.09
N GLU A 64 8.45 -11.93 4.57
CA GLU A 64 8.77 -12.15 5.98
C GLU A 64 8.83 -10.87 6.82
N SER A 65 8.77 -9.68 6.20
CA SER A 65 8.78 -8.43 6.96
C SER A 65 7.98 -7.30 6.32
N SER A 66 7.48 -6.39 7.16
CA SER A 66 6.82 -5.17 6.71
C SER A 66 7.78 -4.22 5.97
N CYS A 67 9.09 -4.31 6.21
CA CYS A 67 10.10 -3.61 5.41
C CYS A 67 10.17 -4.18 3.99
N ALA A 68 10.21 -5.50 3.83
CA ALA A 68 10.19 -6.16 2.53
C ALA A 68 8.91 -5.82 1.75
N LEU A 69 7.74 -5.85 2.42
CA LEU A 69 6.47 -5.46 1.80
C LEU A 69 6.47 -4.01 1.30
N ARG A 70 6.95 -3.06 2.12
CA ARG A 70 7.05 -1.66 1.71
C ARG A 70 8.01 -1.46 0.54
N ALA A 71 9.16 -2.13 0.57
CA ALA A 71 10.14 -2.08 -0.51
C ALA A 71 9.55 -2.65 -1.81
N PHE A 72 8.94 -3.83 -1.75
CA PHE A 72 8.26 -4.46 -2.88
C PHE A 72 7.19 -3.54 -3.49
N PHE A 73 6.29 -3.00 -2.66
CA PHE A 73 5.25 -2.09 -3.10
C PHE A 73 5.83 -0.84 -3.78
N ASN A 74 6.89 -0.25 -3.21
CA ASN A 74 7.56 0.91 -3.80
C ASN A 74 8.23 0.59 -5.15
N PHE A 75 8.99 -0.51 -5.23
CA PHE A 75 9.72 -0.88 -6.45
C PHE A 75 8.77 -1.19 -7.61
N VAL A 76 7.68 -1.92 -7.36
CA VAL A 76 6.67 -2.22 -8.40
C VAL A 76 6.05 -0.93 -8.94
N ILE A 77 5.68 0.00 -8.06
CA ILE A 77 5.14 1.30 -8.47
C ILE A 77 6.19 2.08 -9.27
N GLN A 78 7.43 2.15 -8.79
CA GLN A 78 8.50 2.89 -9.45
C GLN A 78 8.85 2.32 -10.83
N ASP A 79 8.93 1.00 -10.95
CA ASP A 79 9.12 0.30 -12.23
C ASP A 79 7.98 0.61 -13.22
N SER A 80 6.72 0.58 -12.75
CA SER A 80 5.57 0.96 -13.56
C SER A 80 5.65 2.42 -14.04
N PHE A 81 6.07 3.35 -13.18
CA PHE A 81 6.26 4.76 -13.55
C PHE A 81 7.39 4.92 -14.58
N ILE A 82 8.51 4.24 -14.39
CA ILE A 82 9.65 4.28 -15.34
C ILE A 82 9.22 3.76 -16.71
N LYS A 83 8.51 2.62 -16.76
CA LYS A 83 7.96 2.07 -18.01
C LYS A 83 7.03 3.08 -18.69
N MET A 84 6.15 3.73 -17.95
CA MET A 84 5.24 4.74 -18.51
C MET A 84 5.98 5.96 -19.10
N ILE A 85 7.14 6.33 -18.55
CA ILE A 85 7.95 7.44 -19.07
C ILE A 85 8.73 7.02 -20.31
N ILE A 86 9.29 5.80 -20.33
CA ILE A 86 10.14 5.31 -21.43
C ILE A 86 9.30 4.94 -22.66
N TYR A 87 8.16 4.28 -22.46
CA TYR A 87 7.28 3.81 -23.54
C TYR A 87 6.18 4.83 -23.87
N LYS A 88 6.45 6.10 -23.61
CA LYS A 88 5.56 7.22 -23.90
C LYS A 88 5.65 7.65 -25.36
#